data_AF-A0A524N2L2-F1
#
_entry.id   AF-A0A524N2L2-F1
#
_cell.length_a   1.000
_cell.length_b   1.000
_cell.length_c   1.000
_cell.angle_alpha   90.00
_cell.angle_beta   90.00
_cell.angle_gamma   90.00
#
_symmetry.space_group_name_H-M   'P 1'
#
loop_
_entity.id
_entity.type
_entity.pdbx_description
1 polymer ?
#
loop_
_entity_poly.entity_id
_entity_poly.type
_entity_poly.pdbx_seq_one_letter_code
_entity_poly.pdbx_strand_id
1 'polypeptide(L)'
;MRQGNPEKAGCSGNMVKQKKNKPVSADDLAQQQREISISEFFLKNRHLLGFDNPRKALMTTVKEAVDNSLDACEEVSILPEISVEILQTGSARFRVQITDNGPGVVRAQIPRIFAKLLYGSKFHRLRMSRGQQGIGISAAGMYGQLTTGCATCIVSKTTGSGKAHEIEVQIDTAKNKPNILKEAEIAWRPEFPKPGAKVSSKPTSYAHGTRVSIEMEASYARGRLSVDEYLDQCAIANPHVTMHYRVTLLPKDTSHTSENDNDADTVTLSDWKTYERAIKKLPVQPKEIKPHPHGVELGALIQMLRDTSARTARAALCQDFSRVSSQAALEICKKAKLSPTSRPARISGADAEKLYEIIGQTG
;
A
#
# COMPACT_ATOMS: atom_id res chain seq x y z
N MET A 1 2.25 73.63 71.22
CA MET A 1 3.41 72.76 71.53
C MET A 1 3.29 71.47 70.73
N ARG A 2 4.32 71.21 69.92
CA ARG A 2 4.77 69.92 69.33
C ARG A 2 3.71 68.93 68.82
N GLN A 3 3.53 68.91 67.49
CA GLN A 3 3.23 67.67 66.77
C GLN A 3 4.55 67.02 66.35
N GLY A 4 4.72 65.74 66.70
CA GLY A 4 5.81 64.89 66.26
C GLY A 4 5.32 63.86 65.23
N ASN A 5 6.17 63.66 64.22
CA ASN A 5 6.21 62.63 63.17
C ASN A 5 6.13 61.18 63.74
N PRO A 6 6.20 60.05 62.96
CA PRO A 6 6.33 59.88 61.49
C PRO A 6 5.57 58.67 60.84
N GLU A 7 5.68 58.59 59.51
CA GLU A 7 5.82 57.41 58.63
C GLU A 7 4.78 56.26 58.59
N LYS A 8 4.21 55.99 57.40
CA LYS A 8 4.56 54.80 56.59
C LYS A 8 3.98 54.80 55.16
N ALA A 9 4.84 54.32 54.27
CA ALA A 9 4.73 53.98 52.85
C ALA A 9 3.37 53.50 52.30
N GLY A 10 3.05 53.92 51.06
CA GLY A 10 2.02 53.34 50.20
C GLY A 10 2.43 53.43 48.72
N CYS A 11 2.66 52.25 48.13
CA CYS A 11 3.26 52.00 46.83
C CYS A 11 2.34 52.40 45.65
N SER A 12 2.91 53.00 44.61
CA SER A 12 2.23 53.36 43.35
C SER A 12 2.03 52.13 42.46
N GLY A 13 0.79 51.64 42.38
CA GLY A 13 0.41 50.54 41.50
C GLY A 13 0.24 50.99 40.04
N ASN A 14 1.17 50.59 39.17
CA ASN A 14 1.03 50.69 37.73
C ASN A 14 0.08 49.58 37.23
N MET A 15 -1.14 49.94 36.82
CA MET A 15 -2.09 49.01 36.19
C MET A 15 -1.62 48.61 34.79
N VAL A 16 -1.20 47.36 34.64
CA VAL A 16 -0.95 46.73 33.34
C VAL A 16 -2.30 46.51 32.64
N LYS A 17 -2.55 47.28 31.57
CA LYS A 17 -3.70 47.07 30.68
C LYS A 17 -3.60 45.68 30.02
N GLN A 18 -4.47 44.76 30.43
CA GLN A 18 -4.67 43.49 29.73
C GLN A 18 -5.13 43.76 28.30
N LYS A 19 -4.34 43.33 27.30
CA LYS A 19 -4.74 43.34 25.89
C LYS A 19 -5.93 42.38 25.74
N LYS A 20 -7.11 42.90 25.42
CA LYS A 20 -8.27 42.11 25.01
C LYS A 20 -7.89 41.28 23.78
N ASN A 21 -8.01 39.95 23.87
CA ASN A 21 -7.87 39.06 22.72
C ASN A 21 -8.88 39.49 21.65
N LYS A 22 -8.36 39.89 20.47
CA LYS A 22 -9.21 40.16 19.30
C LYS A 22 -9.90 38.84 18.90
N PRO A 23 -11.21 38.85 18.61
CA PRO A 23 -11.87 37.69 18.03
C PRO A 23 -11.23 37.40 16.66
N VAL A 24 -10.82 36.16 16.45
CA VAL A 24 -10.24 35.69 15.18
C VAL A 24 -11.34 35.75 14.11
N SER A 25 -11.08 36.42 12.99
CA SER A 25 -12.07 36.56 11.91
C SER A 25 -12.15 35.30 11.05
N ALA A 26 -13.27 35.13 10.33
CA ALA A 26 -13.41 34.04 9.36
C ALA A 26 -12.33 34.09 8.26
N ASP A 27 -11.88 35.28 7.88
CA ASP A 27 -10.78 35.47 6.92
C ASP A 27 -9.42 35.08 7.50
N ASP A 28 -9.18 35.35 8.79
CA ASP A 28 -7.98 34.88 9.50
C ASP A 28 -7.97 33.35 9.64
N LEU A 29 -9.15 32.73 9.83
CA LEU A 29 -9.30 31.27 9.85
C LEU A 29 -9.15 30.66 8.44
N ALA A 30 -9.63 31.34 7.39
CA ALA A 30 -9.49 30.90 6.01
C ALA A 30 -8.03 30.92 5.55
N GLN A 31 -7.25 31.94 5.95
CA GLN A 31 -5.81 32.00 5.66
C GLN A 31 -4.99 30.91 6.36
N GLN A 32 -5.52 30.30 7.42
CA GLN A 32 -4.89 29.17 8.11
C GLN A 32 -5.20 27.82 7.43
N GLN A 33 -6.14 27.77 6.49
CA GLN A 33 -6.43 26.56 5.74
C GLN A 33 -5.27 26.26 4.78
N ARG A 34 -4.63 25.12 4.97
CA ARG A 34 -3.57 24.61 4.09
C ARG A 34 -3.96 23.24 3.58
N GLU A 35 -3.66 22.97 2.32
CA GLU A 35 -3.76 21.63 1.77
C GLU A 35 -2.81 20.70 2.55
N ILE A 36 -3.35 19.60 3.06
CA ILE A 36 -2.56 18.61 3.81
C ILE A 36 -1.78 17.79 2.79
N SER A 37 -0.44 17.84 2.90
CA SER A 37 0.41 16.98 2.07
C SER A 37 0.14 15.51 2.37
N ILE A 38 0.37 14.64 1.39
CA ILE A 38 0.22 13.20 1.59
C ILE A 38 1.14 12.68 2.70
N SER A 39 2.34 13.25 2.83
CA SER A 39 3.24 12.97 3.97
C SER A 39 2.60 13.27 5.31
N GLU A 40 1.91 14.41 5.43
CA GLU A 40 1.28 14.81 6.68
C GLU A 40 0.06 13.94 6.98
N PHE A 41 -0.73 13.59 5.96
CA PHE A 41 -1.78 12.58 6.09
C PHE A 41 -1.19 11.23 6.54
N PHE A 42 -0.11 10.78 5.92
CA PHE A 42 0.52 9.50 6.25
C PHE A 42 1.07 9.50 7.68
N LEU A 43 1.81 10.55 8.09
CA LEU A 43 2.38 10.66 9.43
C LEU A 43 1.31 10.73 10.52
N LYS A 44 0.23 11.47 10.30
CA LYS A 44 -0.90 11.55 11.25
C LYS A 44 -1.73 10.27 11.28
N ASN A 45 -1.77 9.53 10.17
CA ASN A 45 -2.64 8.35 10.01
C ASN A 45 -1.86 7.04 9.75
N ARG A 46 -0.63 6.91 10.24
CA ARG A 46 0.23 5.71 10.06
C ARG A 46 -0.49 4.40 10.43
N HIS A 47 -1.35 4.48 11.45
CA HIS A 47 -2.14 3.37 11.95
C HIS A 47 -3.18 2.86 10.94
N LEU A 48 -3.77 3.74 10.12
CA LEU A 48 -4.75 3.36 9.10
C LEU A 48 -4.12 2.52 7.98
N LEU A 49 -2.82 2.66 7.77
CA LEU A 49 -2.06 1.97 6.72
C LEU A 49 -1.27 0.76 7.26
N GLY A 50 -1.36 0.46 8.55
CA GLY A 50 -0.68 -0.69 9.16
C GLY A 50 0.78 -0.45 9.56
N PHE A 51 1.21 0.81 9.67
CA PHE A 51 2.58 1.23 10.04
C PHE A 51 2.63 1.92 11.42
N ASP A 52 1.78 1.48 12.34
CA ASP A 52 1.65 2.02 13.70
C ASP A 52 2.92 1.82 14.55
N ASN A 53 3.54 0.64 14.48
CA ASN A 53 4.72 0.27 15.24
C ASN A 53 5.75 -0.47 14.38
N PRO A 54 7.04 -0.49 14.76
CA PRO A 54 8.12 -1.08 13.96
C PRO A 54 7.95 -2.58 13.64
N ARG A 55 7.28 -3.35 14.51
CA ARG A 55 7.04 -4.78 14.30
C ARG A 55 5.97 -5.00 13.23
N LYS A 56 4.85 -4.27 13.33
CA LYS A 56 3.77 -4.33 12.35
C LYS A 56 4.19 -3.76 11.01
N ALA A 57 4.98 -2.68 11.00
CA ALA A 57 5.54 -2.10 9.77
C ALA A 57 6.31 -3.13 8.94
N LEU A 58 7.16 -3.94 9.58
CA LEU A 58 7.90 -5.01 8.92
C LEU A 58 6.97 -6.07 8.33
N MET A 59 6.01 -6.55 9.13
CA MET A 59 5.04 -7.56 8.69
C MET A 59 4.16 -7.04 7.55
N THR A 60 3.61 -5.83 7.67
CA THR A 60 2.79 -5.18 6.64
C THR A 60 3.57 -5.05 5.33
N THR A 61 4.85 -4.66 5.39
CA THR A 61 5.70 -4.55 4.20
C THR A 61 5.89 -5.89 3.50
N VAL A 62 6.23 -6.93 4.25
CA VAL A 62 6.39 -8.29 3.71
C VAL A 62 5.07 -8.77 3.11
N LYS A 63 3.96 -8.59 3.83
CA LYS A 63 2.63 -8.97 3.37
C LYS A 63 2.28 -8.31 2.04
N GLU A 64 2.36 -6.98 1.95
CA GLU A 64 1.98 -6.25 0.75
C GLU A 64 2.89 -6.57 -0.44
N ALA A 65 4.17 -6.84 -0.21
CA ALA A 65 5.08 -7.26 -1.27
C ALA A 65 4.78 -8.69 -1.76
N VAL A 66 4.59 -9.65 -0.85
CA VAL A 66 4.26 -11.04 -1.18
C VAL A 66 2.91 -11.14 -1.89
N ASP A 67 1.89 -10.43 -1.41
CA ASP A 67 0.56 -10.41 -2.02
C ASP A 67 0.62 -9.86 -3.46
N ASN A 68 1.41 -8.82 -3.71
CA ASN A 68 1.60 -8.28 -5.05
C ASN A 68 2.37 -9.23 -5.97
N SER A 69 3.40 -9.92 -5.47
CA SER A 69 4.14 -10.94 -6.22
C SER A 69 3.26 -12.14 -6.58
N LEU A 70 2.41 -12.61 -5.66
CA LEU A 70 1.43 -13.68 -5.91
C LEU A 70 0.44 -13.26 -7.00
N ASP A 71 -0.20 -12.10 -6.85
CA ASP A 71 -1.17 -11.59 -7.82
C ASP A 71 -0.53 -11.43 -9.21
N ALA A 72 0.71 -10.93 -9.29
CA ALA A 72 1.42 -10.75 -10.55
C ALA A 72 1.73 -12.07 -11.26
N CYS A 73 2.16 -13.11 -10.54
CA CYS A 73 2.40 -14.43 -11.11
C CYS A 73 1.10 -15.10 -11.58
N GLU A 74 0.08 -15.03 -10.73
CA GLU A 74 -1.22 -15.62 -10.97
C GLU A 74 -1.90 -15.02 -12.21
N GLU A 75 -1.85 -13.70 -12.39
CA GLU A 75 -2.50 -12.99 -13.51
C GLU A 75 -2.02 -13.46 -14.88
N VAL A 76 -0.76 -13.87 -15.02
CA VAL A 76 -0.18 -14.41 -16.25
C VAL A 76 0.00 -15.93 -16.24
N SER A 77 -0.67 -16.61 -15.32
CA SER A 77 -0.66 -18.08 -15.20
C SER A 77 0.73 -18.70 -14.96
N ILE A 78 1.58 -18.02 -14.19
CA ILE A 78 2.89 -18.51 -13.76
C ILE A 78 2.76 -19.10 -12.35
N LEU A 79 3.32 -20.29 -12.12
CA LEU A 79 3.39 -20.85 -10.76
C LEU A 79 4.38 -20.02 -9.92
N PRO A 80 3.93 -19.34 -8.84
CA PRO A 80 4.75 -18.35 -8.18
C PRO A 80 5.91 -18.99 -7.41
N GLU A 81 7.11 -18.47 -7.64
CA GLU A 81 8.30 -18.71 -6.84
C GLU A 81 8.77 -17.36 -6.29
N ILE A 82 8.79 -17.26 -4.97
CA ILE A 82 8.99 -15.98 -4.27
C ILE A 82 10.09 -16.17 -3.23
N SER A 83 11.03 -15.23 -3.15
CA SER A 83 12.00 -15.16 -2.06
C SER A 83 11.77 -13.90 -1.23
N VAL A 84 11.84 -14.06 0.09
CA VAL A 84 11.72 -13.00 1.10
C VAL A 84 13.01 -13.01 1.91
N GLU A 85 13.74 -11.92 1.83
CA GLU A 85 15.00 -11.74 2.54
C GLU A 85 14.91 -10.50 3.42
N ILE A 86 15.22 -10.68 4.71
CA ILE A 86 15.24 -9.61 5.70
C ILE A 86 16.65 -9.49 6.25
N LEU A 87 17.32 -8.39 5.96
CA LEU A 87 18.66 -8.08 6.44
C LEU A 87 18.59 -6.95 7.47
N GLN A 88 19.08 -7.18 8.68
CA GLN A 88 19.28 -6.11 9.65
C GLN A 88 20.52 -5.31 9.26
N THR A 89 20.35 -4.01 8.97
CA THR A 89 21.43 -3.10 8.56
C THR A 89 21.87 -2.16 9.68
N GLY A 90 21.11 -2.09 10.77
CA GLY A 90 21.44 -1.33 11.98
C GLY A 90 20.58 -1.77 13.17
N SER A 91 20.71 -1.08 14.31
CA SER A 91 20.01 -1.45 15.55
C SER A 91 18.49 -1.59 15.40
N ALA A 92 17.87 -0.64 14.70
CA ALA A 92 16.44 -0.64 14.37
C ALA A 92 16.16 -0.56 12.87
N ARG A 93 17.16 -0.84 12.02
CA ARG A 93 17.05 -0.71 10.55
C ARG A 93 17.12 -2.06 9.88
N PHE A 94 16.21 -2.27 8.94
CA PHE A 94 16.08 -3.50 8.17
C PHE A 94 15.92 -3.17 6.69
N ARG A 95 16.58 -3.97 5.86
CA ARG A 95 16.34 -4.05 4.42
C ARG A 95 15.49 -5.28 4.14
N VAL A 96 14.30 -5.03 3.60
CA VAL A 96 13.34 -6.06 3.21
C VAL A 96 13.41 -6.19 1.70
N GLN A 97 13.76 -7.37 1.21
CA GLN A 97 13.88 -7.66 -0.21
C GLN A 97 12.96 -8.82 -0.59
N ILE A 98 12.07 -8.58 -1.55
CA ILE A 98 11.18 -9.60 -2.09
C ILE A 98 11.51 -9.76 -3.57
N THR A 99 11.74 -10.99 -4.03
CA THR A 99 11.93 -11.30 -5.45
C THR A 99 10.88 -12.32 -5.89
N ASP A 100 10.30 -12.12 -7.07
CA ASP A 100 9.38 -13.06 -7.71
C ASP A 100 9.83 -13.47 -9.11
N ASN A 101 9.25 -14.55 -9.61
CA ASN A 101 9.39 -15.02 -10.98
C ASN A 101 8.23 -14.57 -11.89
N GLY A 102 7.52 -13.50 -11.50
CA GLY A 102 6.37 -12.98 -12.24
C GLY A 102 6.75 -12.35 -13.58
N PRO A 103 5.81 -11.73 -14.30
CA PRO A 103 6.05 -11.21 -15.66
C PRO A 103 7.04 -10.04 -15.73
N GLY A 104 7.44 -9.49 -14.59
CA GLY A 104 8.14 -8.22 -14.50
C GLY A 104 7.21 -7.02 -14.68
N VAL A 105 7.68 -5.85 -14.27
CA VAL A 105 7.03 -4.56 -14.46
C VAL A 105 7.72 -3.80 -15.59
N VAL A 106 6.93 -3.28 -16.53
CA VAL A 106 7.42 -2.41 -17.61
C VAL A 106 8.02 -1.14 -17.01
N ARG A 107 9.24 -0.78 -17.44
CA ARG A 107 10.01 0.41 -17.02
C ARG A 107 9.15 1.64 -16.74
N ALA A 108 8.34 2.06 -17.72
CA ALA A 108 7.55 3.28 -17.64
C ALA A 108 6.50 3.29 -16.51
N GLN A 109 6.12 2.12 -16.00
CA GLN A 109 5.14 1.96 -14.92
C GLN A 109 5.78 1.83 -13.55
N ILE A 110 7.05 1.43 -13.45
CA ILE A 110 7.76 1.21 -12.18
C ILE A 110 7.63 2.43 -11.24
N PRO A 111 7.99 3.67 -11.66
CA PRO A 111 7.90 4.80 -10.73
C PRO A 111 6.47 5.06 -10.27
N ARG A 112 5.47 4.84 -11.13
CA ARG A 112 4.07 5.07 -10.77
C ARG A 112 3.52 4.01 -9.82
N ILE A 113 3.90 2.75 -10.00
CA ILE A 113 3.44 1.64 -9.16
C ILE A 113 4.03 1.73 -7.75
N PHE A 114 5.30 2.09 -7.62
CA PHE A 114 6.01 2.07 -6.34
C PHE A 114 6.12 3.44 -5.66
N ALA A 115 6.02 4.54 -6.42
CA ALA A 115 6.20 5.90 -5.92
C ALA A 115 5.05 6.86 -6.29
N LYS A 116 3.82 6.34 -6.38
CA LYS A 116 2.60 7.13 -6.38
C LYS A 116 1.54 6.43 -5.52
N LEU A 117 0.95 7.17 -4.58
CA LEU A 117 -0.19 6.65 -3.82
C LEU A 117 -1.44 6.63 -4.69
N LEU A 118 -2.33 5.67 -4.41
CA LEU A 118 -3.60 5.47 -5.11
C LEU A 118 -3.39 5.20 -6.62
N TYR A 119 -2.32 4.48 -6.96
CA TYR A 119 -2.01 4.12 -8.34
C TYR A 119 -2.00 2.61 -8.50
N GLY A 120 -2.81 2.10 -9.43
CA GLY A 120 -2.81 0.68 -9.74
C GLY A 120 -3.98 0.29 -10.64
N SER A 121 -3.81 -0.84 -11.32
CA SER A 121 -4.85 -1.48 -12.15
C SER A 121 -6.02 -2.04 -11.32
N LYS A 122 -5.79 -2.30 -10.02
CA LYS A 122 -6.77 -2.92 -9.10
C LYS A 122 -7.93 -2.00 -8.70
N PHE A 123 -7.76 -0.68 -8.81
CA PHE A 123 -8.79 0.30 -8.40
C PHE A 123 -10.01 0.40 -9.32
N HIS A 124 -9.82 0.11 -10.60
CA HIS A 124 -10.84 0.36 -11.61
C HIS A 124 -11.64 -0.90 -11.96
N ARG A 125 -11.28 -2.05 -11.38
CA ARG A 125 -11.88 -3.34 -11.68
C ARG A 125 -12.46 -3.94 -10.41
N LEU A 126 -13.75 -4.28 -10.44
CA LEU A 126 -14.39 -5.06 -9.39
C LEU A 126 -14.01 -6.53 -9.59
N ARG A 127 -12.89 -6.92 -9.01
CA ARG A 127 -12.35 -8.28 -9.04
C ARG A 127 -11.75 -8.61 -7.67
N MET A 128 -12.02 -9.82 -7.18
CA MET A 128 -11.38 -10.32 -5.96
C MET A 128 -9.87 -10.42 -6.19
N SER A 129 -9.09 -9.74 -5.35
CA SER A 129 -7.62 -9.84 -5.31
C SER A 129 -7.16 -9.60 -3.87
N ARG A 130 -5.90 -9.93 -3.56
CA ARG A 130 -5.39 -9.84 -2.18
C ARG A 130 -5.32 -8.39 -1.69
N GLY A 131 -4.98 -7.45 -2.58
CA GLY A 131 -4.93 -6.01 -2.28
C GLY A 131 -6.13 -5.25 -2.86
N GLN A 132 -6.92 -4.58 -2.01
CA GLN A 132 -8.09 -3.80 -2.45
C GLN A 132 -7.78 -2.37 -2.91
N GLN A 133 -6.81 -1.71 -2.29
CA GLN A 133 -6.71 -0.25 -2.34
C GLN A 133 -5.46 0.27 -3.04
N GLY A 134 -4.69 -0.54 -3.79
CA GLY A 134 -3.51 -0.08 -4.57
C GLY A 134 -2.55 0.91 -3.85
N ILE A 135 -2.48 0.81 -2.52
CA ILE A 135 -1.69 1.67 -1.63
C ILE A 135 -0.55 0.90 -0.99
N GLY A 136 -0.66 -0.43 -0.85
CA GLY A 136 0.15 -1.21 0.08
C GLY A 136 1.65 -1.05 -0.13
N ILE A 137 2.14 -1.33 -1.33
CA ILE A 137 3.58 -1.28 -1.60
C ILE A 137 4.13 0.15 -1.66
N SER A 138 3.36 1.10 -2.19
CA SER A 138 3.74 2.52 -2.19
C SER A 138 3.77 3.09 -0.77
N ALA A 139 2.88 2.63 0.12
CA ALA A 139 2.88 2.97 1.54
C ALA A 139 4.10 2.40 2.26
N ALA A 140 4.51 1.17 1.95
CA ALA A 140 5.74 0.58 2.47
C ALA A 140 6.99 1.36 2.00
N GLY A 141 7.04 1.74 0.72
CA GLY A 141 8.10 2.58 0.18
C GLY A 141 8.14 3.97 0.83
N MET A 142 6.98 4.60 1.04
CA MET A 142 6.85 5.87 1.76
C MET A 142 7.32 5.75 3.21
N TYR A 143 6.94 4.67 3.90
CA TYR A 143 7.37 4.41 5.26
C TYR A 143 8.90 4.27 5.34
N GLY A 144 9.50 3.51 4.44
CA GLY A 144 10.95 3.38 4.33
C GLY A 144 11.64 4.73 4.10
N GLN A 145 11.13 5.52 3.15
CA GLN A 145 11.64 6.86 2.86
C GLN A 145 11.53 7.80 4.07
N LEU A 146 10.40 7.82 4.78
CA LEU A 146 10.19 8.72 5.92
C LEU A 146 11.02 8.32 7.15
N THR A 147 11.33 7.03 7.31
CA THR A 147 12.08 6.54 8.48
C THR A 147 13.58 6.48 8.26
N THR A 148 14.04 6.21 7.04
CA THR A 148 15.48 6.03 6.75
C THR A 148 16.05 7.05 5.77
N GLY A 149 15.19 7.75 5.02
CA GLY A 149 15.60 8.62 3.91
C GLY A 149 15.99 7.86 2.64
N CYS A 150 16.06 6.52 2.67
CA CYS A 150 16.46 5.71 1.54
C CYS A 150 15.37 5.62 0.47
N ALA A 151 15.77 5.52 -0.79
CA ALA A 151 14.86 5.23 -1.89
C ALA A 151 14.44 3.76 -1.90
N THR A 152 13.26 3.48 -2.46
CA THR A 152 12.88 2.10 -2.79
C THR A 152 13.63 1.69 -4.06
N CYS A 153 14.34 0.58 -4.01
CA CYS A 153 15.05 0.03 -5.16
C CYS A 153 14.22 -1.08 -5.80
N ILE A 154 13.98 -0.97 -7.11
CA ILE A 154 13.23 -1.95 -7.89
C ILE A 154 14.13 -2.45 -9.01
N VAL A 155 14.30 -3.77 -9.09
CA VAL A 155 14.91 -4.43 -10.24
C VAL A 155 13.85 -5.25 -10.93
N SER A 156 13.61 -4.99 -12.22
CA SER A 156 12.55 -5.66 -12.97
C SER A 156 13.03 -6.08 -14.34
N LYS A 157 12.73 -7.33 -14.72
CA LYS A 157 12.98 -7.87 -16.06
C LYS A 157 11.70 -8.45 -16.62
N THR A 158 11.28 -7.94 -17.77
CA THR A 158 10.10 -8.43 -18.48
C THR A 158 10.45 -9.53 -19.49
N THR A 159 9.46 -10.34 -19.85
CA THR A 159 9.59 -11.34 -20.92
C THR A 159 10.03 -10.68 -22.22
N GLY A 160 11.05 -11.24 -22.87
CA GLY A 160 11.60 -10.72 -24.13
C GLY A 160 12.59 -9.56 -23.99
N SER A 161 12.74 -8.96 -22.80
CA SER A 161 13.78 -7.94 -22.58
C SER A 161 15.17 -8.55 -22.46
N GLY A 162 16.17 -7.97 -23.13
CA GLY A 162 17.57 -8.40 -23.01
C GLY A 162 18.17 -8.11 -21.62
N LYS A 163 17.82 -6.98 -21.02
CA LYS A 163 18.35 -6.51 -19.72
C LYS A 163 17.24 -6.26 -18.70
N ALA A 164 17.59 -6.14 -17.43
CA ALA A 164 16.70 -5.71 -16.37
C ALA A 164 16.87 -4.21 -16.12
N HIS A 165 15.81 -3.55 -15.67
CA HIS A 165 15.88 -2.16 -15.23
C HIS A 165 15.99 -2.11 -13.71
N GLU A 166 17.05 -1.46 -13.20
CA GLU A 166 17.21 -1.07 -11.80
C GLU A 166 16.81 0.40 -11.65
N ILE A 167 15.80 0.68 -10.83
CA ILE A 167 15.29 2.04 -10.61
C ILE A 167 15.16 2.28 -9.11
N GLU A 168 15.79 3.35 -8.64
CA GLU A 168 15.62 3.86 -7.28
C GLU A 168 14.62 5.02 -7.31
N VAL A 169 13.52 4.87 -6.58
CA VAL A 169 12.40 5.83 -6.58
C VAL A 169 12.04 6.29 -5.18
N GLN A 170 11.64 7.56 -5.09
CA GLN A 170 11.06 8.20 -3.92
C GLN A 170 9.74 8.86 -4.30
N ILE A 171 8.91 9.14 -3.30
CA ILE A 171 7.66 9.88 -3.46
C ILE A 171 7.92 11.34 -3.10
N ASP A 172 7.60 12.25 -4.03
CA ASP A 172 7.35 13.65 -3.69
C ASP A 172 6.02 13.70 -2.94
N THR A 173 6.11 13.81 -1.62
CA THR A 173 4.97 13.72 -0.72
C THR A 173 4.09 14.97 -0.75
N ALA A 174 4.56 16.08 -1.30
CA ALA A 174 3.74 17.27 -1.53
C ALA A 174 2.89 17.12 -2.79
N LYS A 175 3.46 16.57 -3.87
CA LYS A 175 2.78 16.49 -5.18
C LYS A 175 2.18 15.13 -5.52
N ASN A 176 2.38 14.10 -4.71
CA ASN A 176 2.07 12.71 -5.04
C ASN A 176 2.65 12.27 -6.38
N LYS A 177 3.93 12.58 -6.61
CA LYS A 177 4.62 12.26 -7.86
C LYS A 177 5.86 11.42 -7.58
N PRO A 178 6.18 10.48 -8.47
CA PRO A 178 7.43 9.75 -8.34
C PRO A 178 8.61 10.66 -8.66
N ASN A 179 9.65 10.56 -7.84
CA ASN A 179 10.96 11.14 -8.04
C ASN A 179 11.96 10.01 -8.27
N ILE A 180 12.60 9.97 -9.44
CA ILE A 180 13.57 8.94 -9.80
C ILE A 180 14.96 9.46 -9.43
N LEU A 181 15.66 8.73 -8.57
CA LEU A 181 17.02 9.12 -8.14
C LEU A 181 18.10 8.47 -9.00
N LYS A 182 17.90 7.20 -9.37
CA LYS A 182 18.83 6.41 -10.16
C LYS A 182 18.06 5.52 -11.11
N GLU A 183 18.60 5.37 -12.31
CA GLU A 183 18.08 4.45 -13.32
C GLU A 183 19.25 3.81 -14.06
N ALA A 184 19.27 2.47 -14.15
CA ALA A 184 20.29 1.71 -14.83
C ALA A 184 19.72 0.46 -15.52
N GLU A 185 20.39 0.00 -16.57
CA GLU A 185 20.13 -1.31 -17.16
C GLU A 185 21.20 -2.30 -16.73
N ILE A 186 20.79 -3.40 -16.09
CA ILE A 186 21.70 -4.38 -15.52
C ILE A 186 21.45 -5.79 -16.09
N ALA A 187 22.51 -6.59 -16.12
CA ALA A 187 22.42 -8.01 -16.42
C ALA A 187 21.97 -8.75 -15.16
N TRP A 188 20.65 -8.85 -14.97
CA TRP A 188 20.04 -9.49 -13.81
C TRP A 188 18.96 -10.48 -14.24
N ARG A 189 18.81 -11.55 -13.46
CA ARG A 189 17.72 -12.53 -13.54
C ARG A 189 17.30 -12.91 -12.12
N PRO A 190 16.00 -13.19 -11.88
CA PRO A 190 15.57 -13.69 -10.59
C PRO A 190 16.14 -15.09 -10.37
N GLU A 191 16.72 -15.29 -9.18
CA GLU A 191 17.37 -16.51 -8.76
C GLU A 191 16.83 -16.95 -7.41
N PHE A 192 16.55 -18.24 -7.28
CA PHE A 192 15.96 -18.84 -6.09
C PHE A 192 16.78 -20.04 -5.62
N PRO A 193 16.90 -20.25 -4.29
CA PRO A 193 17.62 -21.40 -3.77
C PRO A 193 16.86 -22.70 -4.09
N LYS A 194 17.60 -23.80 -4.27
CA LYS A 194 16.95 -25.09 -4.50
C LYS A 194 16.30 -25.61 -3.21
N PRO A 195 15.10 -26.21 -3.30
CA PRO A 195 14.48 -26.84 -2.15
C PRO A 195 15.36 -27.96 -1.56
N GLY A 196 15.51 -27.98 -0.23
CA GLY A 196 16.32 -28.97 0.48
C GLY A 196 17.84 -28.87 0.28
N ALA A 197 18.33 -27.84 -0.41
CA ALA A 197 19.73 -27.76 -0.77
C ALA A 197 20.57 -26.98 0.25
N LYS A 198 21.73 -27.52 0.63
CA LYS A 198 22.74 -26.81 1.43
C LYS A 198 23.24 -25.57 0.69
N VAL A 199 23.79 -24.60 1.44
CA VAL A 199 24.27 -23.26 1.01
C VAL A 199 25.06 -23.23 -0.32
N SER A 200 25.68 -24.33 -0.74
CA SER A 200 26.53 -24.44 -1.93
C SER A 200 25.82 -24.83 -3.24
N SER A 201 24.50 -24.98 -3.27
CA SER A 201 23.79 -25.43 -4.48
C SER A 201 23.55 -24.29 -5.48
N LYS A 202 23.69 -24.59 -6.79
CA LYS A 202 23.42 -23.61 -7.86
C LYS A 202 21.93 -23.23 -7.86
N PRO A 203 21.59 -21.93 -7.79
CA PRO A 203 20.20 -21.47 -7.74
C PRO A 203 19.46 -21.72 -9.05
N THR A 204 18.13 -21.78 -8.97
CA THR A 204 17.23 -21.81 -10.12
C THR A 204 17.05 -20.39 -10.64
N SER A 205 17.37 -20.16 -11.91
CA SER A 205 17.26 -18.83 -12.54
C SER A 205 16.05 -18.78 -13.47
N TYR A 206 15.32 -17.67 -13.43
CA TYR A 206 14.15 -17.40 -14.27
C TYR A 206 14.43 -16.31 -15.31
N ALA A 207 13.63 -16.26 -16.38
CA ALA A 207 13.85 -15.30 -17.47
C ALA A 207 13.34 -13.88 -17.16
N HIS A 208 12.35 -13.76 -16.28
CA HIS A 208 11.64 -12.54 -15.94
C HIS A 208 11.24 -12.55 -14.46
N GLY A 209 10.97 -11.38 -13.91
CA GLY A 209 10.52 -11.20 -12.53
C GLY A 209 10.84 -9.82 -12.00
N THR A 210 10.40 -9.59 -10.77
CA THR A 210 10.58 -8.30 -10.08
C THR A 210 11.23 -8.53 -8.72
N ARG A 211 12.16 -7.67 -8.36
CA ARG A 211 12.71 -7.55 -7.01
C ARG A 211 12.43 -6.16 -6.48
N VAL A 212 11.88 -6.09 -5.27
CA VAL A 212 11.62 -4.84 -4.56
C VAL A 212 12.42 -4.87 -3.27
N SER A 213 13.23 -3.83 -3.04
CA SER A 213 14.05 -3.66 -1.84
C SER A 213 13.69 -2.35 -1.16
N ILE A 214 13.25 -2.44 0.10
CA ILE A 214 12.87 -1.28 0.92
C ILE A 214 13.70 -1.32 2.21
N GLU A 215 14.40 -0.22 2.49
CA GLU A 215 15.07 -0.01 3.77
C GLU A 215 14.17 0.78 4.71
N MET A 216 14.00 0.32 5.95
CA MET A 216 13.05 0.92 6.89
C MET A 216 13.42 0.70 8.36
N GLU A 217 12.88 1.57 9.22
CA GLU A 217 12.91 1.34 10.66
C GLU A 217 11.87 0.30 11.08
N ALA A 218 12.34 -0.81 11.64
CA ALA A 218 11.56 -1.98 11.94
C ALA A 218 12.09 -2.72 13.18
N SER A 219 11.32 -3.67 13.69
CA SER A 219 11.76 -4.59 14.73
C SER A 219 11.37 -6.02 14.33
N TYR A 220 12.37 -6.90 14.22
CA TYR A 220 12.15 -8.31 13.98
C TYR A 220 12.09 -9.07 15.30
N ALA A 221 11.00 -9.81 15.51
CA ALA A 221 10.84 -10.66 16.68
C ALA A 221 10.01 -11.89 16.30
N ARG A 222 10.51 -13.07 16.69
CA ARG A 222 9.89 -14.38 16.44
C ARG A 222 8.64 -14.60 17.30
N GLY A 223 7.85 -15.61 16.94
CA GLY A 223 6.67 -16.04 17.67
C GLY A 223 5.37 -15.48 17.08
N ARG A 224 4.36 -15.31 17.93
CA ARG A 224 3.02 -14.92 17.47
C ARG A 224 3.02 -13.53 16.83
N LEU A 225 2.28 -13.38 15.73
CA LEU A 225 2.19 -12.17 14.90
C LEU A 225 3.53 -11.75 14.28
N SER A 226 4.47 -12.70 14.09
CA SER A 226 5.73 -12.43 13.40
C SER A 226 5.62 -12.59 11.89
N VAL A 227 6.66 -12.13 11.20
CA VAL A 227 6.82 -12.39 9.76
C VAL A 227 6.87 -13.89 9.48
N ASP A 228 7.54 -14.66 10.33
CA ASP A 228 7.67 -16.12 10.19
C ASP A 228 6.30 -16.81 10.19
N GLU A 229 5.42 -16.45 11.13
CA GLU A 229 4.07 -17.01 11.21
C GLU A 229 3.22 -16.60 10.00
N TYR A 230 3.30 -15.34 9.56
CA TYR A 230 2.62 -14.89 8.35
C TYR A 230 3.04 -15.70 7.12
N LEU A 231 4.35 -15.90 6.91
CA LEU A 231 4.86 -16.64 5.75
C LEU A 231 4.44 -18.12 5.81
N ASP A 232 4.40 -18.72 6.99
CA ASP A 232 3.91 -20.09 7.20
C ASP A 232 2.42 -20.21 6.85
N GLN A 233 1.58 -19.31 7.38
CA GLN A 233 0.16 -19.25 7.04
C GLN A 233 -0.07 -18.97 5.55
N CYS A 234 0.75 -18.11 4.94
CA CYS A 234 0.68 -17.78 3.52
C CYS A 234 1.02 -18.99 2.64
N ALA A 235 2.05 -19.76 3.00
CA ALA A 235 2.40 -21.00 2.30
C ALA A 235 1.30 -22.06 2.40
N ILE A 236 0.65 -22.20 3.57
CA ILE A 236 -0.49 -23.11 3.78
C ILE A 236 -1.70 -22.68 2.94
N ALA A 237 -2.03 -21.39 2.93
CA ALA A 237 -3.19 -20.86 2.22
C ALA A 237 -3.02 -20.88 0.68
N ASN A 238 -1.77 -20.88 0.19
CA ASN A 238 -1.45 -20.84 -1.23
C ASN A 238 -0.62 -22.07 -1.63
N PRO A 239 -1.21 -23.29 -1.69
CA PRO A 239 -0.45 -24.53 -1.89
C PRO A 239 0.28 -24.62 -3.23
N HIS A 240 0.03 -23.71 -4.17
CA HIS A 240 0.72 -23.57 -5.46
C HIS A 240 1.99 -22.70 -5.40
N VAL A 241 2.26 -22.01 -4.29
CA VAL A 241 3.45 -21.15 -4.11
C VAL A 241 4.66 -21.95 -3.67
N THR A 242 5.83 -21.62 -4.20
CA THR A 242 7.10 -21.99 -3.57
C THR A 242 7.73 -20.73 -2.98
N MET A 243 8.04 -20.77 -1.70
CA MET A 243 8.47 -19.57 -0.97
C MET A 243 9.77 -19.84 -0.23
N HIS A 244 10.75 -18.96 -0.42
CA HIS A 244 12.04 -19.03 0.23
C HIS A 244 12.17 -17.86 1.20
N TYR A 245 12.57 -18.13 2.44
CA TYR A 245 12.66 -17.14 3.48
C TYR A 245 14.00 -17.18 4.18
N ARG A 246 14.63 -16.02 4.35
CA ARG A 246 15.89 -15.87 5.09
C ARG A 246 15.90 -14.58 5.90
N VAL A 247 16.47 -14.66 7.11
CA VAL A 247 16.72 -13.50 7.96
C VAL A 247 18.18 -13.44 8.36
N THR A 248 18.81 -12.29 8.17
CA THR A 248 20.19 -12.05 8.59
C THR A 248 20.16 -10.95 9.65
N LEU A 249 20.51 -11.31 10.89
CA LEU A 249 20.53 -10.38 12.02
C LEU A 249 21.96 -9.97 12.34
N LEU A 250 22.12 -8.75 12.85
CA LEU A 250 23.40 -8.32 13.39
C LEU A 250 23.71 -9.09 14.68
N PRO A 251 24.98 -9.34 15.00
CA PRO A 251 25.38 -9.90 16.28
C PRO A 251 24.82 -9.04 17.42
N LYS A 252 24.32 -9.68 18.49
CA LYS A 252 23.99 -8.93 19.70
C LYS A 252 25.29 -8.65 20.44
N ASP A 253 25.53 -7.38 20.73
CA ASP A 253 26.62 -6.93 21.58
C ASP A 253 26.38 -7.48 23.01
N THR A 254 26.88 -8.68 23.31
CA THR A 254 26.76 -9.29 24.65
C THR A 254 27.89 -8.77 25.53
N SER A 255 27.79 -7.51 25.94
CA SER A 255 28.73 -6.89 26.89
C SER A 255 28.51 -7.30 28.34
N HIS A 256 28.07 -8.55 28.62
CA HIS A 256 28.16 -9.19 29.94
C HIS A 256 27.97 -10.71 29.78
N THR A 257 29.05 -11.47 29.54
CA THR A 257 29.49 -12.64 30.33
C THR A 257 30.62 -13.38 29.62
N SER A 258 31.71 -13.57 30.38
CA SER A 258 32.79 -14.55 30.21
C SER A 258 33.86 -14.27 29.15
N GLU A 259 35.03 -13.88 29.67
CA GLU A 259 36.33 -13.87 29.02
C GLU A 259 36.69 -15.28 28.53
N ASN A 260 36.52 -15.53 27.24
CA ASN A 260 37.26 -16.47 26.38
C ASN A 260 36.41 -16.77 25.15
N ASP A 261 36.44 -15.90 24.14
CA ASP A 261 36.20 -16.30 22.75
C ASP A 261 36.76 -15.23 21.81
N ASN A 262 37.73 -15.64 20.99
CA ASN A 262 38.22 -14.88 19.84
C ASN A 262 37.22 -15.03 18.68
N ASP A 263 35.98 -14.54 18.85
CA ASP A 263 35.00 -14.54 17.77
C ASP A 263 34.47 -13.14 17.53
N ALA A 264 35.17 -12.44 16.64
CA ALA A 264 34.81 -11.13 16.14
C ALA A 264 33.47 -11.18 15.38
N ASP A 265 32.55 -10.26 15.69
CA ASP A 265 31.55 -9.64 14.81
C ASP A 265 30.95 -10.48 13.67
N THR A 266 30.60 -11.74 13.91
CA THR A 266 30.12 -12.62 12.83
C THR A 266 28.61 -12.49 12.68
N VAL A 267 28.17 -11.73 11.68
CA VAL A 267 26.78 -11.65 11.21
C VAL A 267 26.18 -13.06 11.11
N THR A 268 25.13 -13.35 11.89
CA THR A 268 24.49 -14.66 11.87
C THR A 268 23.59 -14.76 10.63
N LEU A 269 24.14 -15.29 9.54
CA LEU A 269 23.38 -15.70 8.36
C LEU A 269 22.55 -16.94 8.71
N SER A 270 21.22 -16.81 8.68
CA SER A 270 20.36 -18.00 8.72
C SER A 270 20.31 -18.68 7.35
N ASP A 271 20.17 -20.00 7.36
CA ASP A 271 19.90 -20.76 6.14
C ASP A 271 18.52 -20.41 5.56
N TRP A 272 18.37 -20.61 4.25
CA TRP A 272 17.08 -20.44 3.59
C TRP A 272 16.08 -21.49 4.10
N LYS A 273 14.97 -21.02 4.66
CA LYS A 273 13.78 -21.85 4.89
C LYS A 273 12.96 -21.89 3.60
N THR A 274 12.70 -23.08 3.06
CA THR A 274 11.90 -23.24 1.84
C THR A 274 10.57 -23.92 2.15
N TYR A 275 9.48 -23.29 1.75
CA TYR A 275 8.14 -23.87 1.68
C TYR A 275 7.89 -24.33 0.25
N GLU A 276 7.89 -25.64 0.01
CA GLU A 276 7.63 -26.20 -1.30
C GLU A 276 6.13 -26.16 -1.64
N ARG A 277 5.82 -25.99 -2.92
CA ARG A 277 4.43 -26.06 -3.39
C ARG A 277 3.93 -27.50 -3.31
N ALA A 278 2.74 -27.69 -2.75
CA ALA A 278 2.06 -28.97 -2.73
C ALA A 278 1.37 -29.30 -4.07
N ILE A 279 0.96 -28.28 -4.82
CA ILE A 279 0.26 -28.44 -6.10
C ILE A 279 0.92 -27.64 -7.22
N LYS A 280 0.77 -28.12 -8.46
CA LYS A 280 1.24 -27.44 -9.69
C LYS A 280 0.08 -26.87 -10.52
N LYS A 281 -1.10 -26.73 -9.91
CA LYS A 281 -2.30 -26.18 -10.53
C LYS A 281 -2.60 -24.83 -9.90
N LEU A 282 -2.74 -23.80 -10.73
CA LEU A 282 -3.14 -22.47 -10.27
C LEU A 282 -4.63 -22.43 -9.91
N PRO A 283 -5.02 -21.56 -8.97
CA PRO A 283 -6.42 -21.27 -8.72
C PRO A 283 -7.09 -20.66 -9.96
N VAL A 284 -8.40 -20.84 -10.08
CA VAL A 284 -9.17 -20.22 -11.16
C VAL A 284 -9.15 -18.71 -10.98
N GLN A 285 -8.76 -18.00 -12.04
CA GLN A 285 -8.71 -16.54 -11.99
C GLN A 285 -10.11 -15.96 -11.79
N PRO A 286 -10.31 -15.08 -10.78
CA PRO A 286 -11.58 -14.40 -10.62
C PRO A 286 -11.80 -13.51 -11.83
N LYS A 287 -13.03 -13.50 -12.35
CA LYS A 287 -13.41 -12.62 -13.46
C LYS A 287 -13.82 -11.26 -12.90
N GLU A 288 -13.58 -10.22 -13.67
CA GLU A 288 -14.14 -8.90 -13.38
C GLU A 288 -15.67 -8.97 -13.45
N ILE A 289 -16.34 -8.42 -12.44
CA ILE A 289 -17.79 -8.37 -12.35
C ILE A 289 -18.27 -6.93 -12.44
N LYS A 290 -19.50 -6.75 -12.90
CA LYS A 290 -20.20 -5.46 -12.79
C LYS A 290 -20.75 -5.30 -11.38
N PRO A 291 -20.85 -4.07 -10.85
CA PRO A 291 -21.47 -3.83 -9.56
C PRO A 291 -22.93 -4.33 -9.57
N HIS A 292 -23.39 -4.83 -8.43
CA HIS A 292 -24.80 -5.17 -8.25
C HIS A 292 -25.57 -3.90 -7.86
N PRO A 293 -26.76 -3.63 -8.42
CA PRO A 293 -27.50 -2.39 -8.15
C PRO A 293 -27.70 -2.07 -6.67
N HIS A 294 -27.99 -3.09 -5.84
CA HIS A 294 -28.20 -2.91 -4.40
C HIS A 294 -26.94 -2.57 -3.59
N GLY A 295 -25.75 -2.81 -4.15
CA GLY A 295 -24.48 -2.59 -3.45
C GLY A 295 -23.84 -1.24 -3.79
N VAL A 296 -24.49 -0.40 -4.60
CA VAL A 296 -23.93 0.87 -5.07
C VAL A 296 -24.58 2.01 -4.33
N GLU A 297 -23.80 2.87 -3.68
CA GLU A 297 -24.28 4.07 -3.01
C GLU A 297 -24.72 5.16 -4.01
N LEU A 298 -25.57 6.09 -3.57
CA LEU A 298 -26.08 7.19 -4.40
C LEU A 298 -24.98 7.96 -5.14
N GLY A 299 -23.89 8.32 -4.45
CA GLY A 299 -22.78 9.05 -5.07
C GLY A 299 -22.09 8.24 -6.18
N ALA A 300 -21.90 6.95 -5.96
CA ALA A 300 -21.34 6.04 -6.96
C ALA A 300 -22.29 5.86 -8.15
N LEU A 301 -23.61 5.75 -7.92
CA LEU A 301 -24.62 5.71 -8.98
C LEU A 301 -24.55 6.96 -9.87
N ILE A 302 -24.47 8.16 -9.26
CA ILE A 302 -24.35 9.42 -10.00
C ILE A 302 -23.08 9.44 -10.85
N GLN A 303 -21.95 9.01 -10.29
CA GLN A 303 -20.69 8.95 -11.02
C GLN A 303 -20.75 7.95 -12.18
N MET A 304 -21.30 6.76 -11.96
CA MET A 304 -21.50 5.74 -13.00
C MET A 304 -22.38 6.26 -14.15
N LEU A 305 -23.48 6.97 -13.84
CA LEU A 305 -24.36 7.57 -14.85
C LEU A 305 -23.67 8.69 -15.64
N ARG A 306 -22.65 9.35 -15.08
CA ARG A 306 -21.85 10.35 -15.80
C ARG A 306 -20.79 9.74 -16.69
N ASP A 307 -20.13 8.68 -16.23
CA ASP A 307 -19.00 8.05 -16.92
C ASP A 307 -19.42 6.99 -17.95
N THR A 308 -20.69 6.56 -17.92
CA THR A 308 -21.22 5.54 -18.84
C THR A 308 -21.12 5.95 -20.31
N SER A 309 -20.78 4.97 -21.16
CA SER A 309 -20.85 5.14 -22.63
C SER A 309 -22.28 5.05 -23.17
N ALA A 310 -23.25 4.66 -22.35
CA ALA A 310 -24.62 4.44 -22.76
C ALA A 310 -25.33 5.76 -23.08
N ARG A 311 -26.10 5.78 -24.18
CA ARG A 311 -26.84 6.97 -24.61
C ARG A 311 -28.13 7.22 -23.82
N THR A 312 -28.63 6.20 -23.13
CA THR A 312 -29.94 6.21 -22.47
C THR A 312 -29.86 5.60 -21.09
N ALA A 313 -30.71 6.06 -20.16
CA ALA A 313 -30.79 5.58 -18.78
C ALA A 313 -31.01 4.06 -18.71
N ARG A 314 -31.92 3.54 -19.55
CA ARG A 314 -32.17 2.09 -19.66
C ARG A 314 -30.91 1.33 -20.08
N ALA A 315 -30.20 1.82 -21.09
CA ALA A 315 -28.99 1.16 -21.57
C ALA A 315 -27.87 1.20 -20.50
N ALA A 316 -27.73 2.31 -19.78
CA ALA A 316 -26.76 2.42 -18.68
C ALA A 316 -27.04 1.39 -17.58
N LEU A 317 -28.30 1.26 -17.15
CA LEU A 317 -28.69 0.29 -16.13
C LEU A 317 -28.40 -1.16 -16.56
N CYS A 318 -28.63 -1.52 -17.83
CA CYS A 318 -28.31 -2.86 -18.33
C CYS A 318 -26.83 -3.10 -18.59
N GLN A 319 -26.12 -2.07 -19.05
CA GLN A 319 -24.73 -2.19 -19.46
C GLN A 319 -23.80 -2.19 -18.25
N ASP A 320 -24.06 -1.36 -17.24
CA ASP A 320 -23.08 -1.07 -16.20
C ASP A 320 -23.36 -1.83 -14.90
N PHE A 321 -24.53 -2.44 -14.75
CA PHE A 321 -24.87 -3.26 -13.59
C PHE A 321 -24.97 -4.76 -13.93
N SER A 322 -24.66 -5.59 -12.95
CA SER A 322 -24.90 -7.03 -13.02
C SER A 322 -26.38 -7.34 -12.78
N ARG A 323 -26.88 -8.38 -13.46
CA ARG A 323 -28.25 -8.92 -13.30
C ARG A 323 -29.40 -7.95 -13.61
N VAL A 324 -29.14 -6.84 -14.30
CA VAL A 324 -30.22 -5.93 -14.76
C VAL A 324 -30.62 -6.25 -16.18
N SER A 325 -31.75 -6.94 -16.34
CA SER A 325 -32.34 -7.20 -17.65
C SER A 325 -32.91 -5.91 -18.26
N SER A 326 -33.13 -5.92 -19.57
CA SER A 326 -33.74 -4.79 -20.24
C SER A 326 -35.17 -4.49 -19.78
N GLN A 327 -35.89 -5.51 -19.29
CA GLN A 327 -37.23 -5.34 -18.73
C GLN A 327 -37.13 -4.73 -17.33
N ALA A 328 -36.21 -5.23 -16.50
CA ALA A 328 -35.96 -4.68 -15.17
C ALA A 328 -35.53 -3.21 -15.22
N ALA A 329 -34.60 -2.83 -16.11
CA ALA A 329 -34.19 -1.44 -16.30
C ALA A 329 -35.36 -0.52 -16.69
N LEU A 330 -36.27 -1.01 -17.54
CA LEU A 330 -37.44 -0.24 -17.97
C LEU A 330 -38.43 -0.04 -16.82
N GLU A 331 -38.67 -1.07 -16.01
CA GLU A 331 -39.51 -0.98 -14.81
C GLU A 331 -38.91 -0.07 -13.75
N ILE A 332 -37.58 -0.13 -13.55
CA ILE A 332 -36.85 0.80 -12.66
C ILE A 332 -37.05 2.24 -13.12
N CYS A 333 -36.83 2.54 -14.40
CA CYS A 333 -37.03 3.90 -14.93
C CYS A 333 -38.48 4.38 -14.75
N LYS A 334 -39.48 3.54 -15.04
CA LYS A 334 -40.89 3.88 -14.86
C LYS A 334 -41.24 4.18 -13.41
N LYS A 335 -40.84 3.32 -12.47
CA LYS A 335 -41.08 3.50 -11.04
C LYS A 335 -40.40 4.77 -10.52
N ALA A 336 -39.19 5.06 -11.00
CA ALA A 336 -38.45 6.28 -10.67
C ALA A 336 -39.03 7.54 -11.35
N LYS A 337 -40.08 7.40 -12.19
CA LYS A 337 -40.66 8.48 -13.00
C LYS A 337 -39.64 9.15 -13.92
N LEU A 338 -38.67 8.37 -14.41
CA LEU A 338 -37.64 8.81 -15.33
C LEU A 338 -37.92 8.27 -16.74
N SER A 339 -37.70 9.11 -17.76
CA SER A 339 -37.77 8.63 -19.14
C SER A 339 -36.64 7.62 -19.38
N PRO A 340 -36.95 6.41 -19.91
CA PRO A 340 -35.94 5.42 -20.25
C PRO A 340 -34.91 5.90 -21.28
N THR A 341 -35.27 6.93 -22.07
CA THR A 341 -34.43 7.53 -23.11
C THR A 341 -33.66 8.76 -22.61
N SER A 342 -33.83 9.16 -21.35
CA SER A 342 -33.05 10.24 -20.73
C SER A 342 -31.55 9.96 -20.84
N ARG A 343 -30.77 11.02 -21.07
CA ARG A 343 -29.31 10.92 -21.06
C ARG A 343 -28.83 10.64 -19.63
N PRO A 344 -28.06 9.55 -19.39
CA PRO A 344 -27.58 9.19 -18.05
C PRO A 344 -26.90 10.34 -17.31
N ALA A 345 -25.99 11.06 -17.97
CA ALA A 345 -25.22 12.16 -17.37
C ALA A 345 -26.07 13.36 -16.88
N ARG A 346 -27.35 13.44 -17.27
CA ARG A 346 -28.27 14.50 -16.81
C ARG A 346 -29.07 14.10 -15.56
N ILE A 347 -29.04 12.83 -15.16
CA ILE A 347 -29.75 12.34 -13.97
C ILE A 347 -28.93 12.76 -12.75
N SER A 348 -29.46 13.69 -11.96
CA SER A 348 -28.76 14.26 -10.79
C SER A 348 -29.73 14.77 -9.74
N GLY A 349 -29.25 14.98 -8.50
CA GLY A 349 -30.06 15.45 -7.38
C GLY A 349 -31.25 14.52 -7.11
N ALA A 350 -32.44 15.11 -7.00
CA ALA A 350 -33.68 14.40 -6.69
C ALA A 350 -34.02 13.26 -7.67
N ASP A 351 -33.62 13.37 -8.94
CA ASP A 351 -33.85 12.33 -9.93
C ASP A 351 -32.94 11.11 -9.72
N ALA A 352 -31.70 11.35 -9.29
CA ALA A 352 -30.77 10.28 -8.93
C ALA A 352 -31.18 9.60 -7.61
N GLU A 353 -31.65 10.38 -6.63
CA GLU A 353 -32.18 9.85 -5.36
C GLU A 353 -33.38 8.91 -5.58
N LYS A 354 -34.37 9.33 -6.37
CA LYS A 354 -35.52 8.46 -6.72
C LYS A 354 -35.08 7.19 -7.42
N LEU A 355 -34.14 7.31 -8.37
CA LEU A 355 -33.61 6.14 -9.08
C LEU A 355 -32.93 5.17 -8.10
N TYR A 356 -32.12 5.70 -7.18
CA TYR A 356 -31.44 4.94 -6.14
C TYR A 356 -32.42 4.22 -5.19
N GLU A 357 -33.44 4.91 -4.69
CA GLU A 357 -34.47 4.33 -3.82
C GLU A 357 -35.20 3.18 -4.52
N ILE A 358 -35.59 3.36 -5.78
CA ILE A 358 -36.29 2.33 -6.56
C ILE A 358 -35.38 1.12 -6.83
N ILE A 359 -34.09 1.35 -7.10
CA ILE A 359 -33.11 0.28 -7.23
C ILE A 359 -33.05 -0.53 -5.93
N GLY A 360 -33.01 0.12 -4.76
CA GLY A 360 -33.01 -0.54 -3.46
C GLY A 360 -34.26 -1.39 -3.18
N GLN A 361 -35.40 -1.02 -3.76
CA GLN A 361 -36.68 -1.70 -3.57
C GLN A 361 -36.95 -2.84 -4.57
N THR A 362 -36.25 -2.89 -5.71
CA THR A 362 -36.58 -3.78 -6.85
C THR A 362 -35.69 -5.03 -6.90
N GLY A 363 -35.37 -5.60 -5.73
CA GLY A 363 -34.51 -6.79 -5.58
C GLY A 363 -35.19 -8.11 -5.88
#